data_AF-A0A9D8XE49-F1
#
_entry.id   AF-A0A9D8XE49-F1
#
_cell.length_a   1.000
_cell.length_b   1.000
_cell.length_c   1.000
_cell.angle_alpha   90.00
_cell.angle_beta   90.00
_cell.angle_gamma   90.00
#
_symmetry.space_group_name_H-M   'P 1'
#
loop_
_entity.id
_entity.type
_entity.pdbx_description
1 polymer ?
#
loop_
_entity_poly.entity_id
_entity_poly.type
_entity_poly.pdbx_seq_one_letter_code
_entity_poly.pdbx_strand_id
1 'polypeptide(L)' 'MVNYSICGIDCDICKFKTEQNCKGCKAIKGKVFWGECDLYKCNFQKKQEHCGKCSQFPCEMLKKWASSENPERIDNLKNL' A
#
# COMPACT_ATOMS: atom_id res chain seq x y z
N MET A 1 11.59 -11.19 6.92
CA MET A 1 11.11 -9.79 6.89
C MET A 1 9.83 -9.76 6.07
N VAL A 2 8.80 -9.08 6.56
CA VAL A 2 7.49 -8.99 5.88
C VAL A 2 7.62 -8.05 4.69
N ASN A 3 7.06 -8.42 3.53
CA ASN A 3 7.15 -7.64 2.31
C ASN A 3 6.04 -6.58 2.22
N TYR A 4 6.15 -5.55 3.07
CA TYR A 4 5.16 -4.48 3.08
C TYR A 4 5.26 -3.59 1.84
N SER A 5 4.09 -3.37 1.23
CA SER A 5 3.85 -2.33 0.24
C SER A 5 3.94 -0.93 0.85
N ILE A 6 3.96 0.09 -0.01
CA ILE A 6 3.97 1.51 0.37
C ILE A 6 2.79 1.90 1.27
N CYS A 7 1.69 1.15 1.20
CA CYS A 7 0.49 1.37 2.00
C CYS A 7 0.38 0.45 3.23
N GLY A 8 1.40 -0.37 3.54
CA GLY A 8 1.39 -1.27 4.69
C GLY A 8 0.69 -2.62 4.46
N ILE A 9 0.20 -2.91 3.25
CA ILE A 9 -0.25 -4.26 2.90
C ILE A 9 0.97 -5.18 2.87
N ASP A 10 0.86 -6.35 3.47
CA ASP A 10 1.80 -7.43 3.22
C ASP A 10 1.53 -8.04 1.82
N CYS A 11 2.44 -7.79 0.88
CA CYS A 11 2.33 -8.33 -0.46
C CYS A 11 2.45 -9.86 -0.48
N ASP A 12 3.06 -10.50 0.51
CA ASP A 12 3.26 -11.95 0.51
C ASP A 12 1.97 -12.73 0.77
N ILE A 13 1.04 -12.15 1.53
CA ILE A 13 -0.29 -12.74 1.80
C ILE A 13 -1.41 -12.10 0.95
N CYS A 14 -1.07 -11.16 0.06
CA CYS A 14 -2.05 -10.51 -0.80
C CYS A 14 -2.59 -11.50 -1.85
N LYS A 15 -3.91 -11.74 -1.86
CA LYS A 15 -4.58 -12.67 -2.79
C LYS A 15 -4.22 -12.44 -4.27
N PHE A 16 -4.04 -11.18 -4.66
CA PHE A 16 -3.71 -10.80 -6.03
C PHE A 16 -2.31 -11.22 -6.48
N LYS A 17 -1.39 -11.50 -5.54
CA LYS A 17 -0.08 -12.10 -5.87
C LYS A 17 -0.27 -13.44 -6.59
N THR A 18 -1.21 -14.26 -6.12
CA THR A 18 -1.53 -15.56 -6.72
C THR A 18 -2.56 -15.45 -7.83
N GLU A 19 -3.69 -14.79 -7.56
CA GLU A 19 -4.83 -14.73 -8.51
C GLU A 19 -4.50 -14.00 -9.82
N GLN A 20 -3.64 -12.98 -9.74
CA GLN A 20 -3.33 -12.07 -10.86
C GLN A 20 -1.85 -12.09 -11.22
N ASN A 21 -1.09 -13.06 -10.69
CA ASN A 21 0.37 -13.15 -10.82
C ASN A 21 1.07 -11.80 -10.54
N CYS A 22 0.56 -11.06 -9.54
CA CYS A 22 1.05 -9.72 -9.24
C CYS A 22 2.46 -9.80 -8.62
N LYS A 23 3.41 -9.06 -9.21
CA LYS A 23 4.81 -9.03 -8.75
C LYS A 23 5.04 -8.17 -7.49
N GLY A 24 3.98 -7.62 -6.90
CA GLY A 24 4.02 -6.73 -5.75
C GLY A 24 4.02 -5.25 -6.14
N CYS A 25 3.41 -4.41 -5.30
CA CYS A 25 3.13 -3.00 -5.60
C CYS A 25 4.38 -2.17 -5.94
N LYS A 26 5.52 -2.46 -5.28
CA LYS A 26 6.80 -1.80 -5.55
C LYS A 26 7.34 -2.17 -6.93
N ALA A 27 7.28 -3.45 -7.31
CA ALA A 27 7.77 -3.94 -8.61
C ALA A 27 6.93 -3.42 -9.78
N ILE A 28 5.60 -3.38 -9.63
CA ILE A 28 4.68 -2.88 -10.67
C ILE A 28 4.53 -1.35 -10.64
N LYS A 29 5.23 -0.65 -9.74
CA LYS A 29 5.13 0.80 -9.54
C LYS A 29 3.69 1.29 -9.38
N GLY A 30 2.88 0.56 -8.63
CA GLY A 30 1.46 0.88 -8.41
C GLY A 30 0.53 0.65 -9.61
N LYS A 31 1.01 0.10 -10.73
CA LYS A 31 0.18 -0.30 -11.88
C LYS A 31 -0.44 -1.68 -11.63
N VAL A 32 -1.57 -1.70 -10.95
CA VAL A 32 -2.36 -2.88 -10.61
C VAL A 32 -3.27 -3.28 -11.77
N PHE A 33 -3.87 -4.48 -11.72
CA PHE A 33 -4.67 -4.97 -12.86
C PHE A 33 -5.90 -4.12 -13.14
N TRP A 34 -6.44 -3.42 -12.13
CA TRP A 34 -7.58 -2.50 -12.27
C TRP A 34 -7.16 -1.05 -12.57
N GLY A 35 -5.88 -0.77 -12.85
CA GLY A 35 -5.39 0.56 -13.19
C GLY A 35 -4.26 1.06 -12.29
N GLU A 36 -4.29 2.35 -11.92
CA GLU A 36 -3.29 2.95 -11.04
C GLU A 36 -3.74 2.95 -9.57
N CYS A 37 -2.84 2.59 -8.65
CA CYS A 37 -3.09 2.69 -7.22
C CYS A 37 -2.88 4.14 -6.73
N ASP A 38 -3.95 4.76 -6.23
CA ASP A 38 -3.93 6.14 -5.71
C ASP A 38 -2.94 6.34 -4.56
N LEU A 39 -2.85 5.37 -3.64
CA LEU A 39 -1.90 5.44 -2.53
C LEU A 39 -0.46 5.46 -3.05
N TYR A 40 -0.15 4.62 -4.04
CA TYR A 40 1.18 4.56 -4.64
C TYR A 40 1.53 5.88 -5.31
N LYS A 41 0.61 6.38 -6.14
CA LYS A 41 0.75 7.67 -6.83
C LYS A 41 0.97 8.82 -5.86
N CYS A 42 0.19 8.86 -4.77
CA CYS A 42 0.32 9.89 -3.74
C CYS A 42 1.69 9.87 -3.06
N ASN A 43 2.22 8.67 -2.71
CA ASN A 43 3.55 8.54 -2.12
C ASN A 43 4.66 8.95 -3.09
N PHE A 44 4.54 8.54 -4.36
CA PHE A 44 5.46 8.91 -5.41
C PHE A 44 5.52 10.44 -5.61
N GLN A 45 4.37 11.11 -5.69
CA GLN A 45 4.30 12.57 -5.82
C GLN A 45 4.87 13.30 -4.61
N LYS A 46 4.63 12.78 -3.40
CA LYS A 46 5.15 13.31 -2.14
C LYS A 46 6.62 12.91 -1.87
N LYS A 47 7.24 12.12 -2.75
CA LYS A 47 8.60 11.57 -2.59
C LYS A 47 8.83 10.89 -1.23
N GLN A 48 7.82 10.16 -0.76
CA GLN A 48 7.87 9.40 0.48
C GLN A 48 7.90 7.90 0.18
N GLU A 49 8.55 7.15 1.05
CA GLU A 49 8.74 5.70 0.88
C GLU A 49 7.46 4.90 1.14
N HIS A 50 6.70 5.30 2.17
CA HIS A 50 5.46 4.66 2.56
C HIS A 50 4.52 5.66 3.26
N CYS A 51 3.23 5.32 3.29
CA CYS A 51 2.17 6.16 3.86
C CYS A 51 2.41 6.53 5.34
N GLY A 52 3.22 5.74 6.06
CA GLY A 52 3.60 6.00 7.45
C GLY A 52 4.49 7.23 7.64
N LYS A 53 5.20 7.67 6.59
CA LYS A 53 5.97 8.94 6.60
C LYS A 53 5.12 10.16 6.23
N CYS A 54 3.84 9.99 5.94
CA CYS A 54 2.96 11.10 5.61
C CYS A 54 2.77 11.99 6.84
N SER A 55 2.93 13.31 6.70
CA SER A 55 2.72 14.27 7.79
C SER A 55 1.32 14.25 8.39
N GLN A 56 0.35 13.75 7.64
CA GLN A 56 -1.05 13.60 8.06
C GLN A 56 -1.40 12.14 8.40
N PHE A 57 -0.41 11.29 8.72
CA PHE A 57 -0.64 9.87 8.96
C PHE A 57 -1.45 9.62 10.26
N PRO A 58 -2.46 8.72 10.25
CA PRO A 58 -3.08 8.11 9.07
C PRO A 58 -4.00 9.11 8.35
N CYS A 59 -3.77 9.34 7.06
CA CYS A 59 -4.56 10.32 6.31
C CYS A 59 -5.90 9.74 5.87
N GLU A 60 -6.87 10.59 5.57
CA GLU A 60 -8.22 10.17 5.18
C GLU A 60 -8.25 9.20 3.99
N MET A 61 -7.38 9.39 2.99
CA MET A 61 -7.26 8.46 1.88
C MET A 61 -6.78 7.08 2.34
N LEU A 62 -5.78 7.00 3.22
CA LEU A 62 -5.33 5.73 3.78
C LEU A 62 -6.43 5.06 4.61
N LYS A 63 -7.15 5.83 5.44
CA LYS A 63 -8.26 5.31 6.25
C LYS A 63 -9.36 4.71 5.39
N LYS A 64 -9.76 5.38 4.30
CA LYS A 64 -10.75 4.86 3.33
C LYS A 64 -10.32 3.53 2.71
N TRP A 65 -9.05 3.41 2.34
CA TRP A 65 -8.50 2.15 1.82
C TRP A 65 -8.42 1.06 2.90
N ALA A 66 -8.18 1.43 4.16
CA ALA A 66 -8.09 0.50 5.27
C ALA A 66 -9.48 -0.01 5.73
N SER A 67 -10.50 0.85 5.70
CA SER A 67 -11.85 0.54 6.19
C SER A 67 -12.59 -0.54 5.40
N SER A 68 -12.23 -0.75 4.13
CA SER A 68 -13.00 -1.64 3.25
C SER A 68 -12.44 -3.05 3.12
N GLU A 69 -11.12 -3.25 3.17
CA GLU A 69 -10.53 -4.57 2.88
C GLU A 69 -9.32 -4.96 3.73
N ASN A 70 -8.63 -4.02 4.39
CA ASN A 70 -7.35 -4.31 5.06
C ASN A 70 -7.04 -3.28 6.17
N PRO A 71 -7.73 -3.33 7.33
CA PRO A 71 -7.49 -2.41 8.43
C PRO A 71 -6.05 -2.47 8.97
N GLU A 72 -5.41 -3.64 8.88
CA GLU A 72 -4.05 -3.92 9.35
C GLU A 72 -2.97 -3.07 8.67
N ARG A 73 -3.28 -2.49 7.49
CA ARG A 73 -2.37 -1.57 6.77
C ARG A 73 -1.85 -0.45 7.67
N ILE A 74 -2.73 0.15 8.48
CA ILE A 74 -2.38 1.29 9.33
C ILE A 74 -1.44 0.83 10.45
N ASP A 75 -1.71 -0.30 11.07
CA ASP A 75 -0.86 -0.81 12.15
C ASP A 75 0.49 -1.30 11.64
N ASN A 76 0.53 -1.95 10.48
CA ASN A 76 1.78 -2.33 9.81
C ASN A 76 2.66 -1.11 9.54
N LEU A 77 2.08 0.02 9.13
CA LEU A 77 2.81 1.27 8.87
C LEU A 77 3.40 1.92 10.12
N LYS A 78 2.90 1.63 11.32
CA LYS A 78 3.49 2.12 12.58
C LYS A 78 4.82 1.44 12.91
N ASN A 79 5.07 0.26 12.32
CA ASN A 79 6.25 -0.56 12.56
C ASN A 79 7.29 -0.45 11.41
N LEU A 80 7.11 0.53 10.51
CA LEU A 80 7.93 0.77 9.30
C LEU A 80 8.73 2.08 9.34
#